data_AF-A0A633IH28-F1
#
_entry.id   AF-A0A633IH28-F1
#
_cell.length_a   1.000
_cell.length_b   1.000
_cell.length_c   1.000
_cell.angle_alpha   90.00
_cell.angle_beta   90.00
_cell.angle_gamma   90.00
#
_symmetry.space_group_name_H-M   'P 1'
#
loop_
_entity.id
_entity.type
_entity.pdbx_description
1 polymer ?
#
loop_
_entity_poly.entity_id
_entity_poly.type
_entity_poly.pdbx_seq_one_letter_code
_entity_poly.pdbx_strand_id
1 'polypeptide(L)'
;AGLLIVLVMASMAARYMGDYLKSREWQVVAMQTNRFTQAATSYVGRYYPTVLASATTTTTVVVTTQMLKNTGLLPASFSETNSYGQQYQAMIVRNQQNQELLQGMVVSRGGHAMPFTALNQISKDITAGFGGYVEDGQTAVGAMRSWRIALSSYGTSTGRGHLAVLLSTDDLSGAREDGDRLYRFQVNGSPDLNKMHTAIDMGGNNLNNAGTVAAQNGNFGVSLVSNGPVTAGGDIRSTGGWIVTRSGKGWMDETHGGGFYMSDNDWVRSVNNKGIYTGGQLKGGSVRSDSDLAAGGILKLDQVNVAGTWCPQNGAISHDSTGGILSCQSGRWGGIDSYPVGSPIPWPSTTPPPGYFLMAGQRFPCGSYPQLARAYPGCVLPDLRGVFIRGLDNGRGFDSGRAVLSYQADQSDMVYNPGGALKGHHSGMAHYYHSDNREVRPKNIAFNYIVKAG
;
A
#
# COMPACT_ATOMS: atom_id res chain seq x y z
N ALA A 1 -56.94 -4.96 95.55
CA ALA A 1 -56.60 -4.03 94.46
C ALA A 1 -55.42 -4.50 93.59
N GLY A 2 -54.32 -5.04 94.16
CA GLY A 2 -53.12 -5.41 93.38
C GLY A 2 -53.29 -6.53 92.33
N LEU A 3 -54.09 -7.56 92.59
CA LEU A 3 -54.29 -8.68 91.64
C LEU A 3 -55.03 -8.26 90.35
N LEU A 4 -55.98 -7.32 90.45
CA LEU A 4 -56.71 -6.76 89.31
C LEU A 4 -55.80 -5.91 88.41
N ILE A 5 -54.85 -5.17 89.00
CA ILE A 5 -53.90 -4.34 88.25
C ILE A 5 -52.91 -5.22 87.48
N VAL A 6 -52.43 -6.32 88.07
CA VAL A 6 -51.52 -7.27 87.40
C VAL A 6 -52.22 -8.01 86.26
N LEU A 7 -53.49 -8.41 86.42
CA LEU A 7 -54.26 -9.03 85.34
C LEU A 7 -54.54 -8.06 84.18
N VAL A 8 -54.81 -6.79 84.49
CA VAL A 8 -54.95 -5.74 83.45
C VAL A 8 -53.62 -5.51 82.72
N MET A 9 -52.50 -5.40 83.44
CA MET A 9 -51.17 -5.23 82.85
C MET A 9 -50.73 -6.45 82.03
N ALA A 10 -51.01 -7.68 82.48
CA ALA A 10 -50.73 -8.90 81.73
C ALA A 10 -51.58 -8.98 80.45
N SER A 11 -52.86 -8.58 80.52
CA SER A 11 -53.72 -8.52 79.33
C SER A 11 -53.29 -7.44 78.34
N MET A 12 -52.78 -6.30 78.82
CA MET A 12 -52.24 -5.22 78.00
C MET A 12 -50.90 -5.60 77.37
N ALA A 13 -50.03 -6.30 78.11
CA ALA A 13 -48.78 -6.85 77.61
C ALA A 13 -49.00 -7.97 76.58
N ALA A 14 -50.00 -8.85 76.78
CA ALA A 14 -50.38 -9.87 75.80
C ALA A 14 -50.95 -9.26 74.50
N ARG A 15 -51.77 -8.20 74.62
CA ARG A 15 -52.25 -7.42 73.45
C ARG A 15 -51.11 -6.73 72.72
N TYR A 16 -50.22 -6.06 73.46
CA TYR A 16 -49.04 -5.40 72.90
C TYR A 16 -48.10 -6.39 72.21
N MET A 17 -47.85 -7.56 72.80
CA MET A 17 -47.05 -8.62 72.19
C MET A 17 -47.74 -9.21 70.95
N GLY A 18 -49.07 -9.39 70.97
CA GLY A 18 -49.84 -9.82 69.80
C GLY A 18 -49.79 -8.81 68.65
N ASP A 19 -49.93 -7.53 68.94
CA ASP A 19 -49.82 -6.45 67.95
C ASP A 19 -48.37 -6.29 67.44
N TYR A 20 -47.37 -6.51 68.31
CA TYR A 20 -45.96 -6.54 67.94
C TYR A 20 -45.64 -7.69 66.97
N LEU A 21 -46.11 -8.90 67.25
CA LEU A 21 -45.93 -10.07 66.38
C LEU A 21 -46.61 -9.87 65.02
N LYS A 22 -47.82 -9.28 64.99
CA LYS A 22 -48.50 -8.90 63.73
C LYS A 22 -47.72 -7.86 62.94
N SER A 23 -47.18 -6.84 63.61
CA SER A 23 -46.34 -5.83 62.96
C SER A 23 -45.08 -6.46 62.35
N ARG A 24 -44.45 -7.42 63.04
CA ARG A 24 -43.32 -8.19 62.50
C ARG A 24 -43.69 -9.05 61.30
N GLU A 25 -44.85 -9.70 61.34
CA GLU A 25 -45.37 -10.44 60.20
C GLU A 25 -45.56 -9.52 58.98
N TRP A 26 -46.15 -8.33 59.19
CA TRP A 26 -46.34 -7.33 58.13
C TRP A 26 -45.02 -6.82 57.55
N GLN A 27 -43.99 -6.63 58.39
CA GLN A 27 -42.64 -6.28 57.92
C GLN A 27 -42.04 -7.38 57.04
N VAL A 28 -42.27 -8.65 57.37
CA VAL A 28 -41.81 -9.79 56.54
C VAL A 28 -42.55 -9.79 55.20
N VAL A 29 -43.87 -9.54 55.19
CA VAL A 29 -44.65 -9.42 53.94
C VAL A 29 -44.16 -8.22 53.10
N ALA A 30 -43.86 -7.08 53.72
CA ALA A 30 -43.28 -5.93 53.03
C ALA A 30 -41.92 -6.27 52.42
N MET A 31 -41.04 -6.93 53.17
CA MET A 31 -39.73 -7.38 52.70
C MET A 31 -39.84 -8.36 51.54
N GLN A 32 -40.75 -9.34 51.63
CA GLN A 32 -41.01 -10.29 50.55
C GLN A 32 -41.52 -9.57 49.29
N THR A 33 -42.42 -8.60 49.46
CA THR A 33 -42.92 -7.75 48.38
C THR A 33 -41.78 -6.95 47.75
N ASN A 34 -40.91 -6.33 48.55
CA ASN A 34 -39.73 -5.60 48.06
C ASN A 34 -38.80 -6.50 47.23
N ARG A 35 -38.55 -7.74 47.69
CA ARG A 35 -37.69 -8.69 46.95
C ARG A 35 -38.30 -9.10 45.62
N PHE A 36 -39.60 -9.39 45.59
CA PHE A 36 -40.29 -9.67 44.34
C PHE A 36 -40.24 -8.46 43.38
N THR A 37 -40.54 -7.26 43.89
CA THR A 37 -40.55 -6.03 43.10
C THR A 37 -39.17 -5.74 42.51
N GLN A 38 -38.10 -5.84 43.29
CA GLN A 38 -36.71 -5.68 42.80
C GLN A 38 -36.39 -6.66 41.67
N ALA A 39 -36.70 -7.95 41.86
CA ALA A 39 -36.45 -8.96 40.85
C ALA A 39 -37.29 -8.75 39.58
N ALA A 40 -38.54 -8.30 39.71
CA ALA A 40 -39.39 -7.93 38.58
C ALA A 40 -38.81 -6.74 37.80
N THR A 41 -38.35 -5.70 38.49
CA THR A 41 -37.66 -4.55 37.86
C THR A 41 -36.40 -4.98 37.11
N SER A 42 -35.55 -5.82 37.71
CA SER A 42 -34.36 -6.37 37.04
C SER A 42 -34.71 -7.23 35.82
N TYR A 43 -35.78 -8.03 35.89
CA TYR A 43 -36.26 -8.81 34.75
C TYR A 43 -36.67 -7.91 33.59
N VAL A 44 -37.47 -6.87 33.88
CA VAL A 44 -37.91 -5.93 32.86
C VAL A 44 -36.73 -5.15 32.28
N GLY A 45 -35.76 -4.73 33.09
CA GLY A 45 -34.53 -4.10 32.60
C GLY A 45 -33.74 -5.00 31.64
N ARG A 46 -33.55 -6.27 32.00
CA ARG A 46 -32.81 -7.25 31.19
C ARG A 46 -33.51 -7.60 29.87
N TYR A 47 -34.83 -7.72 29.89
CA TYR A 47 -35.65 -8.12 28.73
C TYR A 47 -36.45 -6.95 28.16
N TYR A 48 -36.00 -5.72 28.37
CA TYR A 48 -36.75 -4.49 28.06
C TYR A 48 -37.25 -4.47 26.61
N PRO A 49 -36.44 -4.75 25.57
CA PRO A 49 -36.92 -4.70 24.18
C PRO A 49 -38.03 -5.73 23.92
N THR A 50 -37.90 -6.94 24.46
CA THR A 50 -38.89 -8.02 24.31
C THR A 50 -40.19 -7.69 25.03
N VAL A 51 -40.10 -7.16 26.26
CA VAL A 51 -41.28 -6.74 27.04
C VAL A 51 -41.96 -5.55 26.38
N LEU A 52 -41.19 -4.56 25.90
CA LEU A 52 -41.71 -3.39 25.18
C LEU A 52 -42.44 -3.80 23.89
N ALA A 53 -41.88 -4.74 23.12
CA ALA A 53 -42.53 -5.27 21.92
C ALA A 53 -43.83 -6.02 22.21
N SER A 54 -43.92 -6.68 23.37
CA SER A 54 -45.07 -7.53 23.74
C SER A 54 -46.17 -6.77 24.49
N ALA A 55 -45.83 -5.70 25.20
CA ALA A 55 -46.78 -4.87 25.94
C ALA A 55 -47.40 -3.78 25.05
N THR A 56 -48.65 -3.41 25.33
CA THR A 56 -49.29 -2.19 24.79
C THR A 56 -49.78 -1.31 25.95
N THR A 57 -50.50 -0.22 25.66
CA THR A 57 -51.13 0.59 26.71
C THR A 57 -52.31 -0.10 27.40
N THR A 58 -52.78 -1.23 26.85
CA THR A 58 -53.93 -2.01 27.37
C THR A 58 -53.66 -3.51 27.49
N THR A 59 -52.64 -4.03 26.79
CA THR A 59 -52.19 -5.42 26.85
C THR A 59 -50.97 -5.51 27.76
N THR A 60 -51.11 -6.27 28.85
CA THR A 60 -50.11 -6.41 29.91
C THR A 60 -49.22 -7.62 29.67
N VAL A 61 -47.91 -7.44 29.88
CA VAL A 61 -46.96 -8.53 30.05
C VAL A 61 -46.89 -8.89 31.52
N VAL A 62 -47.24 -10.13 31.86
CA VAL A 62 -47.26 -10.61 33.24
C VAL A 62 -45.92 -11.24 33.59
N VAL A 63 -45.28 -10.78 34.66
CA VAL A 63 -44.08 -11.39 35.25
C VAL A 63 -44.48 -12.10 36.53
N THR A 64 -44.21 -13.40 36.61
CA THR A 64 -44.58 -14.27 37.74
C THR A 64 -43.36 -14.64 38.57
N THR A 65 -43.59 -15.05 39.82
CA THR A 65 -42.56 -15.61 40.70
C THR A 65 -41.79 -16.74 40.03
N GLN A 66 -42.46 -17.63 39.29
CA GLN A 66 -41.80 -18.74 38.60
C GLN A 66 -40.87 -18.26 37.47
N MET A 67 -41.27 -17.26 36.69
CA MET A 67 -40.39 -16.68 35.65
C MET A 67 -39.12 -16.06 36.26
N LEU A 68 -39.26 -15.38 37.39
CA LEU A 68 -38.12 -14.80 38.11
C LEU A 68 -37.20 -15.87 38.71
N LYS A 69 -37.75 -16.99 39.18
CA LYS A 69 -36.95 -18.15 39.64
C LYS A 69 -36.19 -18.79 38.47
N ASN A 70 -36.85 -19.03 37.35
CA ASN A 70 -36.25 -19.65 36.17
C ASN A 70 -35.10 -18.81 35.57
N THR A 71 -35.12 -17.48 35.78
CA THR A 71 -34.06 -16.57 35.34
C THR A 71 -32.94 -16.37 36.37
N GLY A 72 -33.07 -16.94 37.57
CA GLY A 72 -32.13 -16.77 38.68
C GLY A 72 -32.24 -15.42 39.41
N LEU A 73 -33.23 -14.57 39.06
CA LEU A 73 -33.45 -13.28 39.70
C LEU A 73 -34.14 -13.40 41.07
N LEU A 74 -34.86 -14.49 41.29
CA LEU A 74 -35.29 -14.94 42.61
C LEU A 74 -34.68 -16.31 42.94
N PRO A 75 -34.27 -16.56 44.19
CA PRO A 75 -33.78 -17.88 44.57
C PRO A 75 -34.90 -18.91 44.48
N ALA A 76 -34.54 -20.16 44.16
CA ALA A 76 -35.51 -21.26 44.07
C ALA A 76 -36.32 -21.46 45.36
N SER A 77 -35.73 -21.13 46.51
CA SER A 77 -36.34 -21.18 47.85
C SER A 77 -37.32 -20.04 48.16
N PHE A 78 -37.47 -19.05 47.27
CA PHE A 78 -38.42 -17.95 47.49
C PHE A 78 -39.87 -18.46 47.48
N SER A 79 -40.62 -18.19 48.56
CA SER A 79 -42.03 -18.58 48.66
C SER A 79 -42.88 -17.83 47.62
N GLU A 80 -43.77 -18.56 46.95
CA GLU A 80 -44.66 -17.98 45.94
C GLU A 80 -45.82 -17.22 46.53
N THR A 81 -46.15 -17.51 47.78
CA THR A 81 -47.19 -16.81 48.54
C THR A 81 -46.61 -16.10 49.74
N ASN A 82 -47.26 -15.01 50.15
CA ASN A 82 -47.05 -14.40 51.45
C ASN A 82 -47.78 -15.18 52.58
N SER A 83 -47.68 -14.69 53.82
CA SER A 83 -48.31 -15.33 54.99
C SER A 83 -49.84 -15.37 54.91
N TYR A 84 -50.47 -14.57 54.04
CA TYR A 84 -51.91 -14.58 53.77
C TYR A 84 -52.30 -15.51 52.61
N GLY A 85 -51.34 -16.25 52.04
CA GLY A 85 -51.55 -17.14 50.89
C GLY A 85 -51.69 -16.40 49.56
N GLN A 86 -51.34 -15.12 49.49
CA GLN A 86 -51.46 -14.33 48.26
C GLN A 86 -50.18 -14.43 47.42
N GLN A 87 -50.32 -14.66 46.11
CA GLN A 87 -49.23 -14.74 45.14
C GLN A 87 -48.89 -13.38 44.54
N TYR A 88 -47.62 -13.18 44.18
CA TYR A 88 -47.15 -11.93 43.56
C TYR A 88 -47.04 -12.04 42.04
N GLN A 89 -47.50 -11.00 41.34
CA GLN A 89 -47.34 -10.82 39.89
C GLN A 89 -47.05 -9.37 39.57
N ALA A 90 -46.22 -9.10 38.57
CA ALA A 90 -46.03 -7.76 38.01
C ALA A 90 -46.71 -7.67 36.65
N MET A 91 -47.54 -6.65 36.47
CA MET A 91 -48.22 -6.34 35.22
C MET A 91 -47.48 -5.18 34.57
N ILE A 92 -46.89 -5.39 33.39
CA ILE A 92 -46.10 -4.38 32.68
C ILE A 92 -46.85 -3.91 31.44
N VAL A 93 -47.03 -2.60 31.30
CA VAL A 93 -47.73 -1.96 30.17
C VAL A 93 -46.87 -0.81 29.62
N ARG A 94 -47.20 -0.34 28.42
CA ARG A 94 -46.62 0.90 27.91
C ARG A 94 -47.21 2.10 28.64
N ASN A 95 -46.39 3.09 28.91
CA ASN A 95 -46.84 4.36 29.45
C ASN A 95 -47.77 5.06 28.44
N GLN A 96 -48.85 5.66 28.93
CA GLN A 96 -49.88 6.26 28.08
C GLN A 96 -49.41 7.55 27.39
N GLN A 97 -48.50 8.29 28.01
CA GLN A 97 -47.97 9.56 27.51
C GLN A 97 -46.77 9.34 26.59
N ASN A 98 -45.91 8.36 26.91
CA ASN A 98 -44.79 7.96 26.07
C ASN A 98 -44.76 6.43 25.89
N GLN A 99 -45.19 5.96 24.72
CA GLN A 99 -45.29 4.53 24.42
C GLN A 99 -43.93 3.84 24.22
N GLU A 100 -42.82 4.58 24.21
CA GLU A 100 -41.47 4.01 24.22
C GLU A 100 -41.02 3.61 25.64
N LEU A 101 -41.75 4.05 26.67
CA LEU A 101 -41.46 3.75 28.06
C LEU A 101 -42.44 2.71 28.63
N LEU A 102 -41.91 1.79 29.42
CA LEU A 102 -42.69 0.84 30.21
C LEU A 102 -43.03 1.42 31.59
N GLN A 103 -44.19 1.05 32.11
CA GLN A 103 -44.58 1.23 33.52
C GLN A 103 -45.18 -0.07 34.04
N GLY A 104 -45.19 -0.26 35.36
CA GLY A 104 -45.59 -1.54 35.94
C GLY A 104 -46.43 -1.42 37.20
N MET A 105 -47.20 -2.47 37.48
CA MET A 105 -47.92 -2.64 38.74
C MET A 105 -47.65 -4.04 39.28
N VAL A 106 -46.95 -4.14 40.40
CA VAL A 106 -46.90 -5.36 41.19
C VAL A 106 -48.17 -5.47 41.99
N VAL A 107 -48.78 -6.64 42.03
CA VAL A 107 -49.96 -6.92 42.84
C VAL A 107 -49.83 -8.26 43.54
N SER A 108 -50.41 -8.37 44.73
CA SER A 108 -50.70 -9.67 45.32
C SER A 108 -52.11 -10.15 44.93
N ARG A 109 -52.33 -11.46 44.80
CA ARG A 109 -53.59 -12.07 44.33
C ARG A 109 -53.89 -13.40 44.99
N GLY A 110 -55.16 -13.79 45.00
CA GLY A 110 -55.60 -15.04 45.64
C GLY A 110 -55.47 -14.97 47.16
N GLY A 111 -55.52 -16.10 47.84
CA GLY A 111 -55.39 -16.17 49.30
C GLY A 111 -56.49 -15.41 50.06
N HIS A 112 -56.18 -15.02 51.29
CA HIS A 112 -57.11 -14.32 52.19
C HIS A 112 -56.93 -12.81 52.13
N ALA A 113 -58.02 -12.05 52.26
CA ALA A 113 -57.98 -10.59 52.32
C ALA A 113 -57.24 -10.08 53.56
N MET A 114 -56.27 -9.19 53.37
CA MET A 114 -55.60 -8.51 54.48
C MET A 114 -56.50 -7.42 55.08
N PRO A 115 -56.51 -7.25 56.41
CA PRO A 115 -57.21 -6.14 57.04
C PRO A 115 -56.57 -4.80 56.64
N PHE A 116 -57.36 -3.73 56.62
CA PHE A 116 -56.88 -2.40 56.24
C PHE A 116 -55.67 -1.93 57.04
N THR A 117 -55.58 -2.28 58.34
CA THR A 117 -54.43 -1.95 59.19
C THR A 117 -53.13 -2.60 58.70
N ALA A 118 -53.20 -3.85 58.23
CA ALA A 118 -52.07 -4.54 57.61
C ALA A 118 -51.68 -3.86 56.29
N LEU A 119 -52.65 -3.64 55.40
CA LEU A 119 -52.43 -3.00 54.09
C LEU A 119 -51.76 -1.63 54.23
N ASN A 120 -52.25 -0.81 55.17
CA ASN A 120 -51.73 0.53 55.41
C ASN A 120 -50.31 0.51 56.00
N GLN A 121 -49.97 -0.48 56.82
CA GLN A 121 -48.61 -0.60 57.37
C GLN A 121 -47.65 -1.16 56.32
N ILE A 122 -48.00 -2.29 55.70
CA ILE A 122 -47.17 -2.95 54.68
C ILE A 122 -46.86 -1.99 53.53
N SER A 123 -47.86 -1.26 53.03
CA SER A 123 -47.65 -0.32 51.92
C SER A 123 -46.65 0.79 52.23
N LYS A 124 -46.51 1.21 53.50
CA LYS A 124 -45.49 2.19 53.92
C LYS A 124 -44.10 1.59 54.06
N ASP A 125 -44.04 0.30 54.40
CA ASP A 125 -42.78 -0.44 54.59
C ASP A 125 -42.21 -0.99 53.27
N ILE A 126 -42.94 -0.86 52.16
CA ILE A 126 -42.44 -1.16 50.82
C ILE A 126 -41.52 -0.02 50.37
N THR A 127 -40.28 -0.38 50.01
CA THR A 127 -39.20 0.53 49.62
C THR A 127 -38.73 0.33 48.17
N ALA A 128 -39.09 -0.80 47.55
CA ALA A 128 -38.87 -1.02 46.13
C ALA A 128 -40.13 -0.59 45.36
N GLY A 129 -40.05 0.52 44.64
CA GLY A 129 -41.20 1.16 43.97
C GLY A 129 -42.14 1.88 44.95
N PHE A 130 -43.28 2.35 44.44
CA PHE A 130 -44.26 3.08 45.24
C PHE A 130 -45.30 2.13 45.85
N GLY A 131 -45.15 1.83 47.14
CA GLY A 131 -46.04 0.93 47.86
C GLY A 131 -47.49 1.41 47.96
N GLY A 132 -48.43 0.47 47.91
CA GLY A 132 -49.88 0.69 47.92
C GLY A 132 -50.66 -0.58 48.23
N TYR A 133 -51.98 -0.50 48.12
CA TYR A 133 -52.92 -1.57 48.43
C TYR A 133 -54.21 -1.47 47.62
N VAL A 134 -55.01 -2.52 47.64
CA VAL A 134 -56.28 -2.66 46.93
C VAL A 134 -57.35 -3.09 47.95
N GLU A 135 -58.25 -2.18 48.31
CA GLU A 135 -59.29 -2.43 49.32
C GLU A 135 -60.63 -2.88 48.73
N ASP A 136 -60.96 -2.36 47.55
CA ASP A 136 -62.21 -2.59 46.81
C ASP A 136 -62.09 -3.73 45.76
N GLY A 137 -60.88 -4.18 45.49
CA GLY A 137 -60.54 -5.19 44.49
C GLY A 137 -60.34 -4.68 43.07
N GLN A 138 -60.50 -3.38 42.84
CA GLN A 138 -60.50 -2.75 41.52
C GLN A 138 -59.52 -1.57 41.42
N THR A 139 -59.26 -0.89 42.53
CA THR A 139 -58.45 0.33 42.58
C THR A 139 -57.22 0.13 43.46
N ALA A 140 -56.04 0.29 42.88
CA ALA A 140 -54.80 0.39 43.64
C ALA A 140 -54.63 1.82 44.19
N VAL A 141 -54.38 1.92 45.49
CA VAL A 141 -54.23 3.16 46.24
C VAL A 141 -52.86 3.16 46.91
N GLY A 142 -52.07 4.20 46.69
CA GLY A 142 -50.76 4.35 47.29
C GLY A 142 -50.81 4.50 48.81
N ALA A 143 -49.69 4.22 49.46
CA ALA A 143 -49.49 4.50 50.88
C ALA A 143 -49.89 5.95 51.20
N MET A 144 -50.68 6.13 52.26
CA MET A 144 -51.24 7.44 52.65
C MET A 144 -52.06 8.14 51.54
N ARG A 145 -52.59 7.39 50.55
CA ARG A 145 -53.37 7.89 49.40
C ARG A 145 -52.58 8.81 48.46
N SER A 146 -51.26 8.64 48.37
CA SER A 146 -50.37 9.42 47.51
C SER A 146 -50.67 9.29 46.02
N TRP A 147 -51.26 8.18 45.58
CA TRP A 147 -51.70 7.95 44.21
C TRP A 147 -52.90 7.02 44.17
N ARG A 148 -53.64 7.02 43.06
CA ARG A 148 -54.79 6.13 42.80
C ARG A 148 -54.83 5.72 41.34
N ILE A 149 -54.87 4.42 41.07
CA ILE A 149 -54.91 3.88 39.71
C ILE A 149 -55.89 2.70 39.64
N ALA A 150 -56.74 2.68 38.62
CA ALA A 150 -57.61 1.54 38.35
C ALA A 150 -56.80 0.34 37.84
N LEU A 151 -56.96 -0.83 38.45
CA LEU A 151 -56.23 -2.05 38.06
C LEU A 151 -56.57 -2.51 36.64
N SER A 152 -57.73 -2.12 36.11
CA SER A 152 -58.11 -2.35 34.71
C SER A 152 -57.13 -1.70 33.72
N SER A 153 -56.45 -0.61 34.09
CA SER A 153 -55.39 -0.01 33.25
C SER A 153 -54.16 -0.90 33.10
N TYR A 154 -53.99 -1.88 33.98
CA TYR A 154 -52.97 -2.92 33.93
C TYR A 154 -53.57 -4.28 33.55
N GLY A 155 -54.79 -4.31 32.99
CA GLY A 155 -55.48 -5.50 32.52
C GLY A 155 -55.76 -6.53 33.62
N THR A 156 -56.03 -6.10 34.85
CA THR A 156 -55.97 -6.99 36.00
C THR A 156 -56.99 -6.64 37.11
N SER A 157 -57.35 -7.61 37.98
CA SER A 157 -58.14 -7.38 39.23
C SER A 157 -57.73 -8.35 40.36
N THR A 158 -57.56 -7.90 41.60
CA THR A 158 -56.95 -8.73 42.67
C THR A 158 -57.93 -9.34 43.66
N GLY A 159 -59.16 -8.80 43.75
CA GLY A 159 -60.02 -9.02 44.91
C GLY A 159 -59.69 -8.07 46.05
N ARG A 160 -60.54 -8.03 47.08
CA ARG A 160 -60.38 -7.09 48.21
C ARG A 160 -59.24 -7.54 49.13
N GLY A 161 -58.46 -6.58 49.61
CA GLY A 161 -57.47 -6.81 50.66
C GLY A 161 -56.10 -7.28 50.16
N HIS A 162 -55.60 -6.69 49.08
CA HIS A 162 -54.34 -7.08 48.43
C HIS A 162 -53.34 -5.91 48.39
N LEU A 163 -52.07 -6.23 48.18
CA LEU A 163 -50.98 -5.28 48.05
C LEU A 163 -50.86 -4.85 46.58
N ALA A 164 -50.41 -3.62 46.38
CA ALA A 164 -50.04 -3.08 45.08
C ALA A 164 -48.72 -2.30 45.19
N VAL A 165 -47.91 -2.30 44.16
CA VAL A 165 -46.72 -1.46 44.05
C VAL A 165 -46.65 -0.90 42.65
N LEU A 166 -46.62 0.42 42.53
CA LEU A 166 -46.43 1.09 41.27
C LEU A 166 -44.93 1.15 40.96
N LEU A 167 -44.57 0.68 39.76
CA LEU A 167 -43.24 0.79 39.17
C LEU A 167 -43.29 1.93 38.14
N SER A 168 -42.51 2.98 38.38
CA SER A 168 -42.45 4.12 37.47
C SER A 168 -41.66 3.81 36.20
N THR A 169 -41.74 4.70 35.22
CA THR A 169 -40.92 4.63 34.01
C THR A 169 -39.42 4.71 34.32
N ASP A 170 -39.04 5.41 35.39
CA ASP A 170 -37.64 5.59 35.79
C ASP A 170 -37.10 4.32 36.45
N ASP A 171 -37.92 3.66 37.27
CA ASP A 171 -37.56 2.36 37.89
C ASP A 171 -37.26 1.31 36.81
N LEU A 172 -38.06 1.28 35.74
CA LEU A 172 -37.94 0.29 34.67
C LEU A 172 -36.90 0.66 33.60
N SER A 173 -36.65 1.96 33.37
CA SER A 173 -35.65 2.43 32.40
C SER A 173 -34.23 2.43 32.99
N GLY A 174 -34.05 2.82 34.25
CA GLY A 174 -32.74 2.81 34.92
C GLY A 174 -32.13 1.40 34.99
N ALA A 175 -32.97 0.36 35.15
CA ALA A 175 -32.54 -1.04 35.13
C ALA A 175 -31.93 -1.51 33.78
N ARG A 176 -32.07 -0.72 32.70
CA ARG A 176 -31.42 -0.96 31.41
C ARG A 176 -29.95 -0.54 31.40
N GLU A 177 -29.59 0.52 32.11
CA GLU A 177 -28.27 1.17 31.98
C GLU A 177 -27.11 0.34 32.58
N ASP A 178 -27.40 -0.55 33.53
CA ASP A 178 -26.39 -1.36 34.20
C ASP A 178 -25.77 -2.45 33.29
N GLY A 179 -26.41 -2.77 32.14
CA GLY A 179 -25.92 -3.76 31.18
C GLY A 179 -25.19 -3.20 29.96
N ASP A 180 -25.27 -1.88 29.71
CA ASP A 180 -24.85 -1.27 28.43
C ASP A 180 -23.49 -0.55 28.51
N ARG A 181 -22.79 -0.68 29.65
CA ARG A 181 -21.51 -0.02 29.91
C ARG A 181 -20.36 -1.01 29.76
N LEU A 182 -19.33 -0.65 29.00
CA LEU A 182 -18.08 -1.39 28.98
C LEU A 182 -17.40 -1.30 30.35
N TYR A 183 -17.16 -2.44 30.98
CA TYR A 183 -16.51 -2.47 32.30
C TYR A 183 -15.03 -2.15 32.17
N ARG A 184 -14.56 -1.18 32.97
CA ARG A 184 -13.14 -0.79 33.04
C ARG A 184 -12.26 -1.79 33.79
N PHE A 185 -12.89 -2.65 34.58
CA PHE A 185 -12.24 -3.73 35.31
C PHE A 185 -12.78 -5.05 34.79
N GLN A 186 -11.89 -6.04 34.70
CA GLN A 186 -12.28 -7.38 34.28
C GLN A 186 -13.34 -7.94 35.23
N VAL A 187 -14.51 -8.27 34.70
CA VAL A 187 -15.54 -9.02 35.42
C VAL A 187 -15.32 -10.51 35.20
N ASN A 188 -14.78 -11.19 36.21
CA ASN A 188 -14.52 -12.63 36.16
C ASN A 188 -15.82 -13.44 36.04
N GLY A 189 -15.83 -14.44 35.16
CA GLY A 189 -17.02 -15.27 34.89
C GLY A 189 -18.04 -14.66 33.92
N SER A 190 -17.88 -13.39 33.55
CA SER A 190 -18.79 -12.67 32.63
C SER A 190 -18.01 -11.99 31.51
N PRO A 191 -17.46 -12.75 30.53
CA PRO A 191 -16.63 -12.21 29.46
C PRO A 191 -17.36 -11.19 28.58
N ASP A 192 -18.69 -11.30 28.45
CA ASP A 192 -19.51 -10.37 27.67
C ASP A 192 -19.48 -8.95 28.25
N LEU A 193 -19.33 -8.79 29.57
CA LEU A 193 -19.21 -7.48 30.22
C LEU A 193 -17.87 -6.79 29.95
N ASN A 194 -16.89 -7.53 29.44
CA ASN A 194 -15.56 -7.02 29.06
C ASN A 194 -15.42 -6.86 27.54
N LYS A 195 -16.50 -7.02 26.77
CA LYS A 195 -16.50 -6.94 25.31
C LYS A 195 -17.44 -5.85 24.82
N MET A 196 -17.07 -5.26 23.70
CA MET A 196 -17.94 -4.35 22.96
C MET A 196 -18.71 -5.17 21.93
N HIS A 197 -20.02 -4.98 21.86
CA HIS A 197 -20.88 -5.63 20.85
C HIS A 197 -21.18 -4.73 19.65
N THR A 198 -20.63 -3.52 19.64
CA THR A 198 -20.73 -2.53 18.55
C THR A 198 -19.42 -1.73 18.47
N ALA A 199 -19.25 -0.94 17.40
CA ALA A 199 -18.10 -0.04 17.27
C ALA A 199 -18.17 1.08 18.32
N ILE A 200 -17.02 1.46 18.87
CA ILE A 200 -16.90 2.71 19.63
C ILE A 200 -16.59 3.85 18.66
N ASP A 201 -17.46 4.84 18.62
CA ASP A 201 -17.13 6.16 18.09
C ASP A 201 -16.51 7.00 19.22
N MET A 202 -15.30 7.50 18.99
CA MET A 202 -14.59 8.36 19.94
C MET A 202 -14.97 9.84 19.81
N GLY A 203 -15.79 10.23 18.83
CA GLY A 203 -16.23 11.61 18.62
C GLY A 203 -15.08 12.60 18.40
N GLY A 204 -13.96 12.13 17.82
CA GLY A 204 -12.74 12.93 17.63
C GLY A 204 -11.81 12.99 18.86
N ASN A 205 -12.10 12.25 19.93
CA ASN A 205 -11.24 12.17 21.10
C ASN A 205 -10.12 11.14 20.95
N ASN A 206 -9.09 11.28 21.78
CA ASN A 206 -7.89 10.44 21.75
C ASN A 206 -8.06 9.15 22.56
N LEU A 207 -7.33 8.10 22.14
CA LEU A 207 -7.00 6.95 22.98
C LEU A 207 -5.54 7.10 23.47
N ASN A 208 -5.36 7.56 24.70
CA ASN A 208 -4.02 7.83 25.25
C ASN A 208 -3.46 6.62 26.01
N ASN A 209 -2.15 6.41 25.92
CA ASN A 209 -1.40 5.38 26.68
C ASN A 209 -1.92 3.95 26.51
N ALA A 210 -2.45 3.60 25.33
CA ALA A 210 -2.75 2.21 25.01
C ALA A 210 -1.46 1.40 24.92
N GLY A 211 -1.41 0.23 25.58
CA GLY A 211 -0.25 -0.66 25.51
C GLY A 211 -0.12 -1.35 24.16
N THR A 212 -0.99 -2.33 23.90
CA THR A 212 -1.07 -3.03 22.60
C THR A 212 -2.45 -2.88 22.01
N VAL A 213 -2.51 -2.48 20.74
CA VAL A 213 -3.74 -2.46 19.95
C VAL A 213 -3.66 -3.58 18.91
N ALA A 214 -4.26 -4.73 19.21
CA ALA A 214 -4.36 -5.85 18.28
C ALA A 214 -5.64 -5.71 17.46
N ALA A 215 -5.51 -5.34 16.19
CA ALA A 215 -6.62 -5.17 15.27
C ALA A 215 -6.40 -5.98 13.98
N GLN A 216 -7.48 -6.42 13.34
CA GLN A 216 -7.41 -7.05 12.03
C GLN A 216 -7.12 -6.04 10.91
N ASN A 217 -7.63 -4.81 11.06
CA ASN A 217 -7.48 -3.73 10.09
C ASN A 217 -7.26 -2.38 10.81
N GLY A 218 -6.47 -1.51 10.20
CA GLY A 218 -6.30 -0.12 10.62
C GLY A 218 -6.52 0.83 9.45
N ASN A 219 -7.37 1.83 9.61
CA ASN A 219 -7.61 2.88 8.62
C ASN A 219 -7.31 4.25 9.24
N PHE A 220 -6.19 4.86 8.84
CA PHE A 220 -5.75 6.15 9.37
C PHE A 220 -6.07 7.25 8.35
N GLY A 221 -7.04 8.12 8.68
CA GLY A 221 -7.55 9.12 7.73
C GLY A 221 -6.59 10.26 7.37
N VAL A 222 -5.52 10.46 8.15
CA VAL A 222 -4.54 11.54 7.94
C VAL A 222 -3.12 10.99 7.85
N SER A 223 -2.61 10.38 8.91
CA SER A 223 -1.24 9.86 8.95
C SER A 223 -1.08 8.75 9.99
N LEU A 224 -0.07 7.90 9.76
CA LEU A 224 0.51 7.02 10.77
C LEU A 224 1.88 7.58 11.16
N VAL A 225 2.05 7.93 12.43
CA VAL A 225 3.33 8.41 12.98
C VAL A 225 3.89 7.35 13.91
N SER A 226 5.09 6.85 13.61
CA SER A 226 5.82 5.90 14.46
C SER A 226 7.20 6.46 14.80
N ASN A 227 7.54 6.47 16.08
CA ASN A 227 8.89 6.79 16.56
C ASN A 227 9.82 5.56 16.55
N GLY A 228 9.27 4.38 16.25
CA GLY A 228 9.99 3.12 16.11
C GLY A 228 9.86 2.54 14.68
N PRO A 229 10.42 1.35 14.44
CA PRO A 229 10.30 0.68 13.15
C PRO A 229 8.85 0.32 12.84
N VAL A 230 8.50 0.36 11.56
CA VAL A 230 7.25 -0.20 11.04
C VAL A 230 7.59 -1.48 10.31
N THR A 231 7.10 -2.62 10.80
CA THR A 231 7.28 -3.92 10.16
C THR A 231 6.00 -4.29 9.42
N ALA A 232 6.05 -4.38 8.09
CA ALA A 232 4.94 -4.79 7.25
C ALA A 232 5.19 -6.20 6.70
N GLY A 233 4.24 -7.11 6.89
CA GLY A 233 4.30 -8.47 6.33
C GLY A 233 3.93 -8.57 4.85
N GLY A 234 3.61 -7.45 4.21
CA GLY A 234 3.22 -7.35 2.80
C GLY A 234 3.66 -6.03 2.19
N ASP A 235 3.07 -5.68 1.04
CA ASP A 235 3.49 -4.52 0.26
C ASP A 235 3.25 -3.17 0.98
N ILE A 236 4.19 -2.25 0.79
CA ILE A 236 4.02 -0.83 1.14
C ILE A 236 3.74 -0.07 -0.17
N ARG A 237 2.52 0.45 -0.30
CA ARG A 237 2.09 1.19 -1.49
C ARG A 237 1.81 2.65 -1.16
N SER A 238 2.41 3.54 -1.94
CA SER A 238 2.04 4.96 -1.99
C SER A 238 1.19 5.22 -3.24
N THR A 239 0.07 5.92 -3.09
CA THR A 239 -0.80 6.33 -4.21
C THR A 239 -0.80 7.85 -4.28
N GLY A 240 -0.14 8.42 -5.30
CA GLY A 240 0.00 9.87 -5.46
C GLY A 240 1.02 10.56 -4.55
N GLY A 241 1.77 9.81 -3.74
CA GLY A 241 2.81 10.33 -2.85
C GLY A 241 4.18 9.66 -3.05
N TRP A 242 5.21 10.21 -2.41
CA TRP A 242 6.58 9.69 -2.45
C TRP A 242 6.85 8.67 -1.34
N ILE A 243 7.72 7.69 -1.60
CA ILE A 243 8.41 6.94 -0.55
C ILE A 243 9.72 7.69 -0.28
N VAL A 244 9.84 8.24 0.92
CA VAL A 244 10.97 9.11 1.29
C VAL A 244 11.80 8.44 2.37
N THR A 245 13.11 8.34 2.15
CA THR A 245 14.07 7.87 3.15
C THR A 245 15.01 9.00 3.57
N ARG A 246 15.63 8.87 4.74
CA ARG A 246 16.58 9.86 5.29
C ARG A 246 17.75 9.13 5.97
N SER A 247 18.75 9.90 6.39
CA SER A 247 19.83 9.45 7.27
C SER A 247 20.64 8.27 6.70
N GLY A 248 20.97 8.32 5.41
CA GLY A 248 21.85 7.33 4.80
C GLY A 248 21.18 6.01 4.42
N LYS A 249 19.86 5.87 4.61
CA LYS A 249 19.10 4.64 4.36
C LYS A 249 18.25 4.73 3.10
N GLY A 250 17.79 3.58 2.64
CA GLY A 250 17.00 3.45 1.43
C GLY A 250 16.20 2.15 1.45
N TRP A 251 16.01 1.55 0.28
CA TRP A 251 15.40 0.23 0.15
C TRP A 251 16.47 -0.85 0.24
N MET A 252 16.20 -1.91 1.02
CA MET A 252 17.07 -3.07 1.16
C MET A 252 16.21 -4.32 1.21
N ASP A 253 16.64 -5.35 0.49
CA ASP A 253 16.17 -6.72 0.65
C ASP A 253 17.04 -7.40 1.71
N GLU A 254 16.45 -7.78 2.84
CA GLU A 254 17.18 -8.36 3.99
C GLU A 254 17.75 -9.75 3.67
N THR A 255 16.99 -10.58 2.94
CA THR A 255 17.39 -11.96 2.62
C THR A 255 18.60 -11.99 1.70
N HIS A 256 18.62 -11.11 0.70
CA HIS A 256 19.67 -11.07 -0.30
C HIS A 256 20.73 -10.02 0.01
N GLY A 257 20.47 -9.04 0.89
CA GLY A 257 21.37 -7.92 1.17
C GLY A 257 21.60 -7.01 -0.05
N GLY A 258 20.61 -6.90 -0.94
CA GLY A 258 20.62 -5.99 -2.09
C GLY A 258 19.74 -4.77 -1.85
N GLY A 259 19.80 -3.76 -2.71
CA GLY A 259 19.00 -2.56 -2.50
C GLY A 259 19.57 -1.30 -3.13
N PHE A 260 18.99 -0.16 -2.76
CA PHE A 260 19.46 1.18 -3.11
C PHE A 260 19.48 2.10 -1.89
N TYR A 261 20.53 2.88 -1.73
CA TYR A 261 20.68 3.88 -0.67
C TYR A 261 21.52 5.06 -1.14
N MET A 262 21.58 6.13 -0.34
CA MET A 262 22.44 7.28 -0.57
C MET A 262 23.19 7.60 0.71
N SER A 263 24.51 7.73 0.67
CA SER A 263 25.33 8.15 1.82
C SER A 263 25.95 9.55 1.63
N ASP A 264 25.70 10.18 0.50
CA ASP A 264 26.03 11.56 0.18
C ASP A 264 24.94 12.14 -0.73
N ASN A 265 25.16 13.38 -1.20
CA ASN A 265 24.20 14.11 -2.01
C ASN A 265 24.32 13.82 -3.52
N ASP A 266 25.35 13.09 -3.95
CA ASP A 266 25.72 12.97 -5.35
C ASP A 266 25.30 11.62 -5.95
N TRP A 267 25.31 10.55 -5.15
CA TRP A 267 25.20 9.18 -5.67
C TRP A 267 24.11 8.34 -5.00
N VAL A 268 23.24 7.76 -5.84
CA VAL A 268 22.48 6.55 -5.50
C VAL A 268 23.41 5.34 -5.66
N ARG A 269 23.46 4.52 -4.63
CA ARG A 269 24.35 3.36 -4.53
C ARG A 269 23.56 2.08 -4.41
N SER A 270 24.06 1.02 -5.04
CA SER A 270 23.57 -0.31 -4.71
C SER A 270 24.12 -0.75 -3.36
N VAL A 271 23.25 -1.32 -2.53
CA VAL A 271 23.64 -1.90 -1.24
C VAL A 271 24.67 -3.01 -1.48
N ASN A 272 25.73 -3.06 -0.66
CA ASN A 272 26.81 -4.04 -0.74
C ASN A 272 27.50 -4.12 -2.12
N ASN A 273 27.53 -3.02 -2.88
CA ASN A 273 28.11 -2.96 -4.23
C ASN A 273 27.53 -4.01 -5.20
N LYS A 274 26.26 -4.37 -5.04
CA LYS A 274 25.62 -5.30 -5.96
C LYS A 274 25.44 -4.70 -7.34
N GLY A 275 25.46 -5.58 -8.35
CA GLY A 275 25.16 -5.20 -9.73
C GLY A 275 23.68 -4.85 -9.94
N ILE A 276 23.41 -4.05 -10.96
CA ILE A 276 22.05 -3.74 -11.42
C ILE A 276 21.80 -4.53 -12.69
N TYR A 277 20.85 -5.47 -12.64
CA TYR A 277 20.43 -6.25 -13.80
C TYR A 277 19.06 -5.76 -14.29
N THR A 278 18.94 -5.49 -15.59
CA THR A 278 17.68 -5.10 -16.23
C THR A 278 17.60 -5.68 -17.64
N GLY A 279 16.41 -6.13 -18.04
CA GLY A 279 16.13 -6.50 -19.43
C GLY A 279 15.79 -5.29 -20.31
N GLY A 280 15.64 -4.10 -19.72
CA GLY A 280 15.31 -2.85 -20.41
C GLY A 280 16.53 -1.95 -20.64
N GLN A 281 16.26 -0.69 -20.99
CA GLN A 281 17.29 0.31 -21.19
C GLN A 281 17.62 1.04 -19.87
N LEU A 282 18.91 1.31 -19.66
CA LEU A 282 19.36 2.32 -18.71
C LEU A 282 19.51 3.64 -19.48
N LYS A 283 18.73 4.66 -19.11
CA LYS A 283 18.79 6.00 -19.72
C LYS A 283 19.28 7.01 -18.70
N GLY A 284 20.40 7.66 -19.01
CA GLY A 284 21.01 8.70 -18.19
C GLY A 284 21.74 9.70 -19.08
N GLY A 285 22.16 10.83 -18.51
CA GLY A 285 22.93 11.84 -19.26
C GLY A 285 24.30 11.33 -19.71
N SER A 286 24.95 10.51 -18.88
CA SER A 286 26.22 9.84 -19.21
C SER A 286 26.31 8.49 -18.50
N VAL A 287 27.13 7.59 -19.03
CA VAL A 287 27.52 6.33 -18.40
C VAL A 287 29.03 6.35 -18.23
N ARG A 288 29.49 6.32 -16.98
CA ARG A 288 30.90 6.24 -16.62
C ARG A 288 31.14 4.91 -15.92
N SER A 289 32.15 4.17 -16.37
CA SER A 289 32.72 3.02 -15.67
C SER A 289 34.11 3.40 -15.18
N ASP A 290 34.47 3.01 -13.96
CA ASP A 290 35.84 3.17 -13.45
C ASP A 290 36.80 2.12 -14.05
N SER A 291 36.27 1.14 -14.77
CA SER A 291 37.00 0.14 -15.53
C SER A 291 36.34 -0.02 -16.90
N ASP A 292 36.17 -1.26 -17.38
CA ASP A 292 35.67 -1.51 -18.72
C ASP A 292 34.18 -1.19 -18.87
N LEU A 293 33.80 -0.75 -20.07
CA LEU A 293 32.42 -0.72 -20.53
C LEU A 293 32.30 -1.74 -21.67
N ALA A 294 31.59 -2.83 -21.42
CA ALA A 294 31.39 -3.90 -22.39
C ALA A 294 29.92 -4.04 -22.78
N ALA A 295 29.68 -4.35 -24.05
CA ALA A 295 28.37 -4.72 -24.57
C ALA A 295 28.44 -6.16 -25.07
N GLY A 296 27.50 -7.01 -24.64
CA GLY A 296 27.34 -8.35 -25.22
C GLY A 296 26.81 -8.33 -26.67
N GLY A 297 26.38 -7.17 -27.15
CA GLY A 297 25.89 -6.94 -28.51
C GLY A 297 26.58 -5.73 -29.16
N ILE A 298 25.80 -4.78 -29.67
CA ILE A 298 26.30 -3.63 -30.44
C ILE A 298 26.34 -2.37 -29.56
N LEU A 299 27.46 -1.64 -29.60
CA LEU A 299 27.53 -0.27 -29.08
C LEU A 299 26.93 0.69 -30.12
N LYS A 300 25.71 1.18 -29.86
CA LYS A 300 25.03 2.15 -30.72
C LYS A 300 25.39 3.56 -30.29
N LEU A 301 25.91 4.34 -31.23
CA LEU A 301 26.17 5.76 -31.06
C LEU A 301 25.10 6.49 -31.87
N ASP A 302 24.24 7.26 -31.22
CA ASP A 302 23.09 7.89 -31.90
C ASP A 302 23.47 9.18 -32.65
N GLN A 303 24.61 9.79 -32.30
CA GLN A 303 25.08 11.03 -32.90
C GLN A 303 25.98 10.76 -34.10
N VAL A 304 25.52 11.21 -35.27
CA VAL A 304 26.33 11.31 -36.49
C VAL A 304 27.24 12.53 -36.40
N ASN A 305 28.52 12.34 -36.69
CA ASN A 305 29.51 13.41 -36.83
C ASN A 305 30.13 13.41 -38.24
N VAL A 306 30.85 14.47 -38.60
CA VAL A 306 31.43 14.64 -39.94
C VAL A 306 32.94 14.72 -39.83
N ALA A 307 33.65 13.93 -40.64
CA ALA A 307 35.11 13.97 -40.68
C ALA A 307 35.64 15.39 -41.01
N GLY A 308 36.73 15.78 -40.35
CA GLY A 308 37.38 17.09 -40.47
C GLY A 308 36.77 18.19 -39.60
N THR A 309 35.58 18.00 -39.03
CA THR A 309 34.97 18.99 -38.11
C THR A 309 35.54 18.87 -36.70
N TRP A 310 35.29 19.88 -35.86
CA TRP A 310 35.73 19.89 -34.47
C TRP A 310 35.10 18.75 -33.67
N CYS A 311 35.87 18.16 -32.76
CA CYS A 311 35.41 17.14 -31.83
C CYS A 311 35.74 17.52 -30.38
N PRO A 312 34.91 17.08 -29.41
CA PRO A 312 34.98 17.61 -28.05
C PRO A 312 36.16 17.12 -27.23
N GLN A 313 36.68 15.92 -27.51
CA GLN A 313 37.72 15.31 -26.70
C GLN A 313 38.52 14.28 -27.50
N ASN A 314 39.85 14.43 -27.53
CA ASN A 314 40.75 13.47 -28.15
C ASN A 314 40.52 12.05 -27.59
N GLY A 315 40.45 11.06 -28.47
CA GLY A 315 40.13 9.67 -28.14
C GLY A 315 38.64 9.35 -28.10
N ALA A 316 37.74 10.34 -28.23
CA ALA A 316 36.32 10.07 -28.39
C ALA A 316 36.06 9.28 -29.68
N ILE A 317 35.12 8.33 -29.62
CA ILE A 317 34.69 7.51 -30.75
C ILE A 317 33.27 7.92 -31.15
N SER A 318 33.03 8.02 -32.45
CA SER A 318 31.73 8.33 -33.05
C SER A 318 31.60 7.63 -34.41
N HIS A 319 30.61 8.01 -35.20
CA HIS A 319 30.43 7.53 -36.56
C HIS A 319 29.96 8.65 -37.50
N ASP A 320 30.18 8.46 -38.80
CA ASP A 320 29.62 9.32 -39.84
C ASP A 320 28.23 8.86 -40.32
N SER A 321 27.64 9.59 -41.27
CA SER A 321 26.29 9.30 -41.78
C SER A 321 26.19 7.95 -42.51
N THR A 322 27.31 7.32 -42.85
CA THR A 322 27.38 5.99 -43.47
C THR A 322 27.65 4.88 -42.46
N GLY A 323 27.89 5.22 -41.19
CA GLY A 323 28.26 4.28 -40.13
C GLY A 323 29.76 4.03 -40.03
N GLY A 324 30.59 4.76 -40.77
CA GLY A 324 32.05 4.68 -40.66
C GLY A 324 32.53 5.21 -39.31
N ILE A 325 33.41 4.48 -38.64
CA ILE A 325 33.91 4.87 -37.32
C ILE A 325 34.78 6.12 -37.44
N LEU A 326 34.50 7.10 -36.57
CA LEU A 326 35.29 8.31 -36.40
C LEU A 326 36.01 8.26 -35.05
N SER A 327 37.27 8.67 -35.04
CA SER A 327 38.05 8.93 -33.82
C SER A 327 38.40 10.40 -33.76
N CYS A 328 38.21 11.02 -32.60
CA CYS A 328 38.66 12.39 -32.36
C CYS A 328 40.18 12.41 -32.15
N GLN A 329 40.90 13.12 -33.00
CA GLN A 329 42.35 13.26 -32.94
C GLN A 329 42.72 14.72 -33.20
N SER A 330 43.59 15.29 -32.35
CA SER A 330 43.99 16.70 -32.44
C SER A 330 42.81 17.68 -32.57
N GLY A 331 41.73 17.41 -31.85
CA GLY A 331 40.51 18.23 -31.83
C GLY A 331 39.65 18.16 -33.09
N ARG A 332 39.90 17.20 -34.01
CA ARG A 332 39.05 16.95 -35.19
C ARG A 332 38.62 15.49 -35.33
N TRP A 333 37.44 15.28 -35.88
CA TRP A 333 36.97 13.94 -36.25
C TRP A 333 37.78 13.42 -37.44
N GLY A 334 38.45 12.29 -37.27
CA GLY A 334 39.14 11.57 -38.34
C GLY A 334 38.50 10.21 -38.57
N GLY A 335 38.36 9.82 -39.84
CA GLY A 335 38.08 8.42 -40.17
C GLY A 335 39.26 7.53 -39.77
N ILE A 336 38.99 6.26 -39.49
CA ILE A 336 40.02 5.27 -39.15
C ILE A 336 40.71 4.67 -40.39
N ASP A 337 40.34 5.08 -41.60
CA ASP A 337 40.90 4.54 -42.85
C ASP A 337 42.39 4.87 -43.00
N SER A 338 43.19 3.83 -43.25
CA SER A 338 44.65 3.91 -43.36
C SER A 338 45.14 4.36 -44.73
N TYR A 339 44.26 4.46 -45.74
CA TYR A 339 44.59 4.86 -47.11
C TYR A 339 43.73 6.04 -47.58
N PRO A 340 44.34 7.11 -48.13
CA PRO A 340 43.58 8.22 -48.71
C PRO A 340 42.69 7.74 -49.86
N VAL A 341 41.40 8.12 -49.81
CA VAL A 341 40.42 7.78 -50.86
C VAL A 341 40.94 8.23 -52.22
N GLY A 342 40.92 7.32 -53.19
CA GLY A 342 41.40 7.54 -54.56
C GLY A 342 42.84 7.10 -54.81
N SER A 343 43.59 6.70 -53.78
CA SER A 343 44.91 6.09 -53.96
C SER A 343 44.78 4.73 -54.66
N PRO A 344 45.61 4.43 -55.68
CA PRO A 344 45.70 3.08 -56.23
C PRO A 344 46.22 2.10 -55.17
N ILE A 345 45.50 1.00 -54.96
CA ILE A 345 45.89 -0.07 -54.02
C ILE A 345 46.08 -1.36 -54.84
N PRO A 346 47.25 -2.02 -54.79
CA PRO A 346 47.43 -3.30 -55.46
C PRO A 346 46.52 -4.35 -54.83
N TRP A 347 45.75 -5.06 -55.67
CA TRP A 347 44.78 -6.06 -55.24
C TRP A 347 45.07 -7.42 -55.92
N PRO A 348 45.11 -8.53 -55.18
CA PRO A 348 45.58 -9.81 -55.72
C PRO A 348 44.50 -10.61 -56.49
N SER A 349 43.25 -10.14 -56.57
CA SER A 349 42.15 -10.84 -57.26
C SER A 349 41.59 -10.03 -58.43
N THR A 350 40.97 -10.71 -59.40
CA THR A 350 40.34 -10.08 -60.56
C THR A 350 39.07 -9.31 -60.21
N THR A 351 38.46 -9.57 -59.05
CA THR A 351 37.25 -8.90 -58.57
C THR A 351 37.58 -8.03 -57.36
N PRO A 352 37.36 -6.69 -57.42
CA PRO A 352 37.59 -5.83 -56.26
C PRO A 352 36.57 -6.11 -55.14
N PRO A 353 36.93 -5.92 -53.87
CA PRO A 353 36.00 -6.07 -52.75
C PRO A 353 34.93 -4.95 -52.77
N PRO A 354 33.78 -5.14 -52.09
CA PRO A 354 32.76 -4.11 -51.98
C PRO A 354 33.33 -2.77 -51.50
N GLY A 355 32.92 -1.67 -52.14
CA GLY A 355 33.42 -0.32 -51.84
C GLY A 355 34.65 0.12 -52.64
N TYR A 356 35.26 -0.77 -53.45
CA TYR A 356 36.43 -0.45 -54.28
C TYR A 356 36.10 -0.54 -55.77
N PHE A 357 36.74 0.31 -56.57
CA PHE A 357 36.68 0.26 -58.03
C PHE A 357 38.00 -0.29 -58.60
N LEU A 358 37.90 -1.15 -59.62
CA LEU A 358 39.05 -1.44 -60.47
C LEU A 358 39.41 -0.16 -61.25
N MET A 359 40.68 0.20 -61.38
CA MET A 359 41.09 1.39 -62.14
C MET A 359 41.29 1.03 -63.63
N ALA A 360 40.20 0.92 -64.38
CA ALA A 360 40.15 0.40 -65.75
C ALA A 360 39.61 1.42 -66.77
N GLY A 361 39.76 2.72 -66.50
CA GLY A 361 39.33 3.79 -67.42
C GLY A 361 37.84 4.13 -67.36
N GLN A 362 37.06 3.49 -66.48
CA GLN A 362 35.61 3.64 -66.45
C GLN A 362 35.14 4.89 -65.69
N ARG A 363 33.91 5.33 -65.99
CA ARG A 363 33.21 6.38 -65.24
C ARG A 363 32.63 5.82 -63.94
N PHE A 364 32.56 6.66 -62.91
CA PHE A 364 31.90 6.35 -61.63
C PHE A 364 30.85 7.41 -61.26
N PRO A 365 29.85 7.08 -60.43
CA PRO A 365 28.80 8.03 -60.07
C PRO A 365 29.31 9.02 -59.01
N CYS A 366 29.69 10.24 -59.44
CA CYS A 366 30.25 11.27 -58.56
C CYS A 366 29.41 11.59 -57.31
N GLY A 367 28.07 11.62 -57.43
CA GLY A 367 27.18 11.92 -56.30
C GLY A 367 27.26 10.90 -55.17
N SER A 368 27.47 9.63 -55.51
CA SER A 368 27.61 8.54 -54.54
C SER A 368 29.02 8.46 -53.95
N TYR A 369 30.03 9.01 -54.64
CA TYR A 369 31.44 8.95 -54.22
C TYR A 369 32.09 10.35 -54.22
N PRO A 370 31.61 11.29 -53.38
CA PRO A 370 32.06 12.68 -53.41
C PRO A 370 33.54 12.85 -53.05
N GLN A 371 34.10 11.99 -52.20
CA GLN A 371 35.53 12.01 -51.87
C GLN A 371 36.39 11.52 -53.05
N LEU A 372 35.95 10.49 -53.77
CA LEU A 372 36.62 10.02 -54.98
C LEU A 372 36.54 11.05 -56.11
N ALA A 373 35.41 11.77 -56.22
CA ALA A 373 35.22 12.86 -57.17
C ALA A 373 36.17 14.04 -56.93
N ARG A 374 36.55 14.30 -55.66
CA ARG A 374 37.58 15.30 -55.33
C ARG A 374 38.97 14.86 -55.80
N ALA A 375 39.28 13.56 -55.73
CA ALA A 375 40.55 13.01 -56.19
C ALA A 375 40.63 12.92 -57.74
N TYR A 376 39.51 12.60 -58.40
CA TYR A 376 39.39 12.49 -59.85
C TYR A 376 38.29 13.42 -60.40
N PRO A 377 38.57 14.73 -60.57
CA PRO A 377 37.64 15.69 -61.14
C PRO A 377 37.25 15.27 -62.57
N GLY A 378 35.98 14.96 -62.80
CA GLY A 378 35.48 14.40 -64.07
C GLY A 378 34.80 13.04 -63.93
N CYS A 379 34.88 12.41 -62.74
CA CYS A 379 34.19 11.16 -62.44
C CYS A 379 34.68 9.97 -63.29
N VAL A 380 35.95 9.98 -63.70
CA VAL A 380 36.57 8.92 -64.51
C VAL A 380 37.87 8.50 -63.83
N LEU A 381 38.06 7.20 -63.65
CA LEU A 381 39.32 6.66 -63.15
C LEU A 381 40.31 6.50 -64.30
N PRO A 382 41.63 6.68 -64.08
CA PRO A 382 42.62 6.29 -65.07
C PRO A 382 42.59 4.77 -65.32
N ASP A 383 43.01 4.35 -66.51
CA ASP A 383 43.23 2.94 -66.81
C ASP A 383 44.65 2.55 -66.44
N LEU A 384 44.80 1.82 -65.33
CA LEU A 384 46.09 1.40 -64.80
C LEU A 384 46.48 -0.02 -65.23
N ARG A 385 45.66 -0.68 -66.07
CA ARG A 385 45.95 -2.05 -66.51
C ARG A 385 47.19 -2.06 -67.41
N GLY A 386 48.24 -2.75 -66.98
CA GLY A 386 49.51 -2.84 -67.71
C GLY A 386 50.37 -1.56 -67.67
N VAL A 387 50.08 -0.64 -66.74
CA VAL A 387 50.79 0.64 -66.59
C VAL A 387 51.47 0.70 -65.23
N PHE A 388 52.72 1.18 -65.20
CA PHE A 388 53.45 1.40 -63.94
C PHE A 388 53.09 2.74 -63.33
N ILE A 389 53.00 2.79 -62.00
CA ILE A 389 52.92 4.07 -61.29
C ILE A 389 54.33 4.63 -61.17
N ARG A 390 54.53 5.85 -61.69
CA ARG A 390 55.78 6.60 -61.58
C ARG A 390 55.54 7.85 -60.75
N GLY A 391 56.52 8.22 -59.93
CA GLY A 391 56.46 9.46 -59.16
C GLY A 391 56.44 10.67 -60.08
N LEU A 392 55.49 11.58 -59.86
CA LEU A 392 55.50 12.88 -60.52
C LEU A 392 56.79 13.63 -60.12
N ASP A 393 57.49 14.18 -61.12
CA ASP A 393 58.76 14.89 -60.89
C ASP A 393 58.60 16.09 -59.94
N ASN A 394 57.51 16.85 -60.11
CA ASN A 394 57.15 18.01 -59.30
C ASN A 394 58.31 19.01 -59.10
N GLY A 395 59.15 19.20 -60.12
CA GLY A 395 60.26 20.15 -60.12
C GLY A 395 61.59 19.59 -59.60
N ARG A 396 61.72 18.27 -59.39
CA ARG A 396 62.97 17.63 -58.97
C ARG A 396 63.99 17.52 -60.12
N GLY A 397 63.54 17.47 -61.37
CA GLY A 397 64.39 17.47 -62.57
C GLY A 397 64.68 16.12 -63.23
N PHE A 398 64.08 15.02 -62.76
CA PHE A 398 64.23 13.67 -63.32
C PHE A 398 63.22 13.32 -64.42
N ASP A 399 62.00 13.87 -64.35
CA ASP A 399 60.95 13.67 -65.38
C ASP A 399 60.15 14.97 -65.57
N SER A 400 60.87 16.05 -65.88
CA SER A 400 60.37 17.43 -65.95
C SER A 400 59.24 17.62 -66.97
N GLY A 401 58.32 18.54 -66.65
CA GLY A 401 57.26 18.99 -67.57
C GLY A 401 56.01 18.10 -67.60
N ARG A 402 55.94 17.06 -66.76
CA ARG A 402 54.75 16.21 -66.64
C ARG A 402 53.72 16.77 -65.67
N ALA A 403 52.44 16.46 -65.95
CA ALA A 403 51.32 16.70 -65.04
C ALA A 403 50.96 15.41 -64.28
N VAL A 404 50.33 15.54 -63.09
CA VAL A 404 49.75 14.41 -62.37
C VAL A 404 48.72 13.69 -63.26
N LEU A 405 48.65 12.38 -63.17
CA LEU A 405 47.84 11.48 -63.99
C LEU A 405 48.18 11.50 -65.51
N SER A 406 49.25 12.16 -65.93
CA SER A 406 49.68 12.10 -67.33
C SER A 406 50.21 10.70 -67.68
N TYR A 407 49.75 10.14 -68.80
CA TYR A 407 50.28 8.90 -69.36
C TYR A 407 51.57 9.19 -70.15
N GLN A 408 52.52 8.27 -70.06
CA GLN A 408 53.76 8.28 -70.82
C GLN A 408 53.94 6.90 -71.44
N ALA A 409 54.10 6.87 -72.76
CA ALA A 409 54.36 5.63 -73.50
C ALA A 409 55.69 5.00 -73.06
N ASP A 410 55.85 3.72 -73.35
CA ASP A 410 57.14 3.07 -73.23
C ASP A 410 58.16 3.77 -74.12
N GLN A 411 59.39 3.75 -73.64
CA GLN A 411 60.53 4.23 -74.38
C GLN A 411 61.63 3.21 -74.21
N SER A 412 62.09 2.66 -75.33
CA SER A 412 63.28 1.83 -75.42
C SER A 412 64.12 2.39 -76.56
N ASP A 413 65.35 2.77 -76.23
CA ASP A 413 66.35 3.24 -77.19
C ASP A 413 67.41 2.15 -77.47
N MET A 414 67.14 0.91 -77.02
CA MET A 414 67.99 -0.24 -77.28
C MET A 414 67.82 -0.72 -78.72
N VAL A 415 68.87 -0.55 -79.52
CA VAL A 415 68.90 -0.98 -80.91
C VAL A 415 69.70 -2.26 -81.03
N TYR A 416 69.14 -3.26 -81.72
CA TYR A 416 69.85 -4.49 -82.06
C TYR A 416 70.97 -4.18 -83.04
N ASN A 417 72.21 -4.59 -82.72
CA ASN A 417 73.31 -4.53 -83.67
C ASN A 417 73.44 -5.85 -84.46
N PRO A 418 73.09 -5.88 -85.76
CA PRO A 418 73.34 -7.05 -86.58
C PRO A 418 74.84 -7.26 -86.88
N GLY A 419 75.72 -6.29 -86.58
CA GLY A 419 77.12 -6.27 -87.06
C GLY A 419 78.21 -6.65 -86.05
N GLY A 420 77.90 -7.01 -84.80
CA GLY A 420 78.93 -7.24 -83.77
C GLY A 420 78.59 -8.35 -82.79
N ALA A 421 79.20 -9.52 -82.96
CA ALA A 421 79.19 -10.59 -81.95
C ALA A 421 80.24 -10.29 -80.87
N LEU A 422 79.88 -10.44 -79.60
CA LEU A 422 80.84 -10.42 -78.49
C LEU A 422 81.86 -11.56 -78.69
N LYS A 423 83.16 -11.24 -78.68
CA LYS A 423 84.23 -12.27 -78.76
C LYS A 423 84.59 -12.78 -77.36
N GLY A 424 84.60 -14.10 -77.19
CA GLY A 424 84.87 -14.79 -75.91
C GLY A 424 83.78 -15.81 -75.54
N HIS A 425 83.63 -16.13 -74.25
CA HIS A 425 82.66 -17.11 -73.71
C HIS A 425 81.16 -16.76 -73.97
N HIS A 426 80.89 -15.63 -74.63
CA HIS A 426 79.56 -15.09 -74.94
C HIS A 426 79.32 -14.97 -76.46
N SER A 427 80.02 -15.76 -77.27
CA SER A 427 79.90 -15.77 -78.73
C SER A 427 78.48 -16.20 -79.18
N GLY A 428 77.84 -15.38 -80.04
CA GLY A 428 76.52 -15.65 -80.62
C GLY A 428 75.34 -14.93 -79.94
N MET A 429 75.56 -14.20 -78.85
CA MET A 429 74.50 -13.40 -78.23
C MET A 429 74.30 -12.06 -78.95
N ALA A 430 73.03 -11.67 -79.08
CA ALA A 430 72.60 -10.38 -79.58
C ALA A 430 73.15 -9.24 -78.70
N HIS A 431 73.84 -8.28 -79.32
CA HIS A 431 74.34 -7.08 -78.65
C HIS A 431 73.36 -5.92 -78.86
N TYR A 432 72.82 -5.39 -77.77
CA TYR A 432 71.97 -4.20 -77.76
C TYR A 432 72.76 -3.02 -77.21
N TYR A 433 72.76 -1.89 -77.91
CA TYR A 433 73.35 -0.64 -77.44
C TYR A 433 72.30 0.48 -77.38
N HIS A 434 72.53 1.43 -76.47
CA HIS A 434 71.77 2.67 -76.40
C HIS A 434 72.05 3.53 -77.64
N SER A 435 70.99 4.05 -78.25
CA SER A 435 71.09 4.89 -79.45
C SER A 435 71.11 6.39 -79.12
N ASP A 436 70.71 6.76 -77.91
CA ASP A 436 70.82 8.11 -77.36
C ASP A 436 71.02 8.07 -75.82
N ASN A 437 71.07 9.23 -75.16
CA ASN A 437 71.14 9.32 -73.69
C ASN A 437 69.75 9.32 -73.04
N ARG A 438 68.71 8.81 -73.72
CA ARG A 438 67.36 8.88 -73.16
C ARG A 438 67.09 7.68 -72.25
N GLU A 439 66.19 7.90 -71.31
CA GLU A 439 65.80 6.90 -70.31
C GLU A 439 65.03 5.73 -70.95
N VAL A 440 65.41 4.48 -70.65
CA VAL A 440 64.58 3.29 -70.89
C VAL A 440 63.54 3.17 -69.79
N ARG A 441 62.26 3.16 -70.17
CA ARG A 441 61.15 3.12 -69.22
C ARG A 441 59.95 2.34 -69.76
N PRO A 442 59.20 1.64 -68.89
CA PRO A 442 57.92 1.08 -69.27
C PRO A 442 56.85 2.17 -69.40
N LYS A 443 55.71 1.80 -69.99
CA LYS A 443 54.47 2.60 -69.95
C LYS A 443 54.15 2.96 -68.52
N ASN A 444 53.96 4.24 -68.24
CA ASN A 444 53.75 4.70 -66.87
C ASN A 444 52.80 5.89 -66.79
N ILE A 445 52.24 6.08 -65.60
CA ILE A 445 51.39 7.22 -65.27
C ILE A 445 51.95 7.94 -64.05
N ALA A 446 51.94 9.27 -64.09
CA ALA A 446 52.48 10.09 -63.02
C ALA A 446 51.52 10.17 -61.83
N PHE A 447 51.96 9.82 -60.63
CA PHE A 447 51.24 10.03 -59.37
C PHE A 447 52.13 10.72 -58.35
N ASN A 448 51.53 11.47 -57.43
CA ASN A 448 52.24 11.93 -56.25
C ASN A 448 52.37 10.78 -55.23
N TYR A 449 53.55 10.65 -54.64
CA TYR A 449 53.73 9.84 -53.44
C TYR A 449 53.51 10.72 -52.22
N ILE A 450 52.54 10.34 -51.39
CA ILE A 450 52.20 11.03 -50.15
C ILE A 450 52.38 10.06 -48.98
N VAL A 451 52.73 10.60 -47.82
CA VAL A 451 52.80 9.87 -46.55
C VAL A 451 51.84 10.51 -45.56
N LYS A 452 51.12 9.69 -44.79
CA LYS A 452 50.28 10.19 -43.69
C LYS A 452 51.20 10.80 -42.64
N ALA A 453 51.07 12.10 -42.41
CA ALA A 453 51.95 12.86 -41.50
C ALA A 453 51.52 12.79 -40.02
N GLY A 454 50.31 12.29 -39.74
CA GLY A 454 49.69 12.19 -38.42
C GLY A 454 48.22 11.84 -38.54
#